data_AF-A0A7K9PCE9-F1
#
_entry.id   AF-A0A7K9PCE9-F1
#
_cell.length_a   1.000
_cell.length_b   1.000
_cell.length_c   1.000
_cell.angle_alpha   90.00
_cell.angle_beta   90.00
_cell.angle_gamma   90.00
#
_symmetry.space_group_name_H-M   'P 1'
#
loop_
_entity.id
_entity.type
_entity.pdbx_description
1 polymer ?
#
loop_
_entity_poly.entity_id
_entity_poly.type
_entity_poly.pdbx_seq_one_letter_code
_entity_poly.pdbx_strand_id
1 'polypeptide(L)'
;SVHEGGELFTWGQNTHGQLGVRSQTTLTTKPQLVERLKGIPLAQIAAGGAHSTTVSLSGAVYSWGKNSFGQLGLGDTKDRDCPSYVGALEHWKTVFISCGADHTAVLSKEGLVCTFGAGGSGQLGHNSTRNELLPRVVAELWGARVSQIACGRWEVPMTCLLRQHTLVYVPSLDKFYFFGSGDEGQLEDERKPNQLIPLPINLPVNTGKSCQSNDHYRYIQSIFNPICYSFNFVNVFMHFTQNSYLNGIATLEDKEVDAWISKSKHWRSIKKNIRLIFSSEACINGSFLDKRGKHFKTSKEVSGIDMSEVKRFYEKISKNQTVYQEV
;
A
#
# COMPACT_ATOMS: atom_id res chain seq x y z
N SER A 1 -3.79 2.07 -15.73
CA SER A 1 -4.98 1.46 -15.10
C SER A 1 -4.96 -0.04 -15.35
N VAL A 2 -5.48 -0.84 -14.42
CA VAL A 2 -5.65 -2.28 -14.59
C VAL A 2 -7.12 -2.54 -14.89
N HIS A 3 -7.43 -3.25 -15.98
CA HIS A 3 -8.80 -3.64 -16.36
C HIS A 3 -9.18 -5.00 -15.73
N GLU A 4 -10.47 -5.36 -15.67
CA GLU A 4 -10.98 -6.63 -15.08
C GLU A 4 -10.35 -7.91 -15.67
N GLY A 5 -9.65 -7.83 -16.79
CA GLY A 5 -8.87 -8.92 -17.39
C GLY A 5 -7.39 -8.99 -16.99
N GLY A 6 -6.92 -8.15 -16.05
CA GLY A 6 -5.51 -8.04 -15.66
C GLY A 6 -4.65 -7.26 -16.65
N GLU A 7 -5.26 -6.66 -17.69
CA GLU A 7 -4.56 -5.87 -18.69
C GLU A 7 -4.12 -4.51 -18.14
N LEU A 8 -2.87 -4.15 -18.39
CA LEU A 8 -2.30 -2.88 -17.97
C LEU A 8 -2.27 -1.89 -19.12
N PHE A 9 -2.92 -0.74 -18.92
CA PHE A 9 -2.86 0.39 -19.82
C PHE A 9 -2.09 1.57 -19.21
N THR A 10 -1.22 2.18 -20.02
CA THR A 10 -0.39 3.32 -19.64
C THR A 10 -0.51 4.45 -20.66
N TRP A 11 -0.46 5.69 -20.20
CA TRP A 11 -0.44 6.91 -21.02
C TRP A 11 0.24 8.04 -20.23
N GLY A 12 0.52 9.14 -20.92
CA GLY A 12 1.20 10.31 -20.37
C GLY A 12 2.63 10.43 -20.90
N GLN A 13 3.51 10.99 -20.07
CA GLN A 13 4.91 11.24 -20.41
C GLN A 13 5.69 9.92 -20.51
N ASN A 14 6.59 9.83 -21.49
CA ASN A 14 7.35 8.64 -21.82
C ASN A 14 8.83 8.93 -22.16
N THR A 15 9.39 10.02 -21.61
CA THR A 15 10.75 10.47 -21.93
C THR A 15 11.85 9.45 -21.59
N HIS A 16 11.59 8.52 -20.67
CA HIS A 16 12.52 7.47 -20.25
C HIS A 16 11.93 6.06 -20.47
N GLY A 17 10.87 5.94 -21.29
CA GLY A 17 10.19 4.67 -21.49
C GLY A 17 9.28 4.23 -20.33
N GLN A 18 8.91 5.15 -19.43
CA GLN A 18 8.11 4.84 -18.22
C GLN A 18 6.70 4.32 -18.48
N LEU A 19 6.22 4.37 -19.73
CA LEU A 19 4.98 3.71 -20.14
C LEU A 19 5.18 2.21 -20.42
N GLY A 20 6.39 1.74 -20.72
CA GLY A 20 6.65 0.30 -20.87
C GLY A 20 6.19 -0.30 -22.20
N VAL A 21 5.80 0.54 -23.17
CA VAL A 21 5.20 0.16 -24.46
C VAL A 21 6.19 0.13 -25.62
N ARG A 22 7.51 0.29 -25.38
CA ARG A 22 8.56 0.33 -26.42
C ARG A 22 8.29 1.36 -27.53
N SER A 23 7.68 2.49 -27.16
CA SER A 23 7.42 3.59 -28.07
C SER A 23 8.50 4.66 -27.94
N GLN A 24 8.96 5.20 -29.06
CA GLN A 24 9.84 6.38 -29.10
C GLN A 24 9.07 7.69 -28.88
N THR A 25 7.73 7.64 -28.86
CA THR A 25 6.91 8.82 -28.61
C THR A 25 7.07 9.27 -27.16
N THR A 26 7.43 10.54 -26.97
CA THR A 26 7.71 11.14 -25.65
C THR A 26 6.46 11.49 -24.84
N LEU A 27 5.30 11.58 -25.50
CA LEU A 27 4.00 11.84 -24.87
C LEU A 27 2.91 11.02 -25.57
N THR A 28 2.22 10.20 -24.79
CA THR A 28 1.09 9.39 -25.27
C THR A 28 -0.19 9.89 -24.64
N THR A 29 -1.13 10.42 -25.43
CA THR A 29 -2.38 11.00 -24.91
C THR A 29 -3.52 9.99 -24.77
N LYS A 30 -3.37 8.78 -25.33
CA LYS A 30 -4.37 7.71 -25.29
C LYS A 30 -3.82 6.49 -24.54
N PRO A 31 -4.62 5.81 -23.69
CA PRO A 31 -4.19 4.56 -23.05
C PRO A 31 -3.66 3.53 -24.05
N GLN A 32 -2.46 3.01 -23.80
CA GLN A 32 -1.82 1.95 -24.59
C GLN A 32 -1.58 0.73 -23.74
N LEU A 33 -1.80 -0.45 -24.33
CA LEU A 33 -1.60 -1.74 -23.67
C LEU A 33 -0.10 -2.02 -23.50
N VAL A 34 0.29 -2.44 -22.30
CA VAL A 34 1.65 -2.91 -22.01
C VAL A 34 1.74 -4.40 -22.38
N GLU A 35 1.99 -4.68 -23.66
CA GLU A 35 1.98 -6.04 -24.23
C GLU A 35 2.86 -7.04 -23.47
N ARG A 36 3.98 -6.60 -22.91
CA ARG A 36 4.90 -7.46 -22.14
C ARG A 36 4.31 -8.07 -20.87
N LEU A 37 3.25 -7.47 -20.33
CA LEU A 37 2.57 -7.94 -19.12
C LEU A 37 1.22 -8.59 -19.42
N LYS A 38 0.86 -8.74 -20.70
CA LYS A 38 -0.39 -9.38 -21.10
C LYS A 38 -0.47 -10.82 -20.59
N GLY A 39 -1.58 -11.15 -19.93
CA GLY A 39 -1.81 -12.48 -19.35
C GLY A 39 -1.17 -12.69 -17.97
N ILE A 40 -0.45 -11.71 -17.43
CA ILE A 40 0.04 -11.74 -16.05
C ILE A 40 -1.00 -11.06 -15.15
N PRO A 41 -1.59 -11.75 -14.17
CA PRO A 41 -2.55 -11.13 -13.28
C PRO A 41 -1.83 -10.16 -12.32
N LEU A 42 -2.10 -8.87 -12.48
CA LEU A 42 -1.47 -7.81 -11.69
C LEU A 42 -2.28 -7.50 -10.42
N ALA A 43 -1.60 -7.43 -9.28
CA ALA A 43 -2.17 -7.06 -7.99
C ALA A 43 -2.14 -5.53 -7.78
N GLN A 44 -1.03 -4.90 -8.16
CA GLN A 44 -0.81 -3.48 -7.94
C GLN A 44 0.15 -2.90 -8.98
N ILE A 45 -0.04 -1.62 -9.29
CA ILE A 45 0.92 -0.78 -10.01
C ILE A 45 1.24 0.46 -9.19
N ALA A 46 2.51 0.89 -9.23
CA ALA A 46 2.99 2.14 -8.67
C ALA A 46 3.82 2.89 -9.72
N ALA A 47 3.65 4.20 -9.77
CA ALA A 47 4.43 5.09 -10.63
C ALA A 47 5.27 6.03 -9.75
N GLY A 48 6.54 6.15 -10.07
CA GLY A 48 7.46 7.12 -9.48
C GLY A 48 7.55 8.40 -10.32
N GLY A 49 8.67 9.11 -10.21
CA GLY A 49 8.89 10.34 -10.98
C GLY A 49 8.99 10.09 -12.48
N ALA A 50 9.79 9.10 -12.89
CA ALA A 50 9.94 8.70 -14.29
C ALA A 50 10.18 7.18 -14.44
N HIS A 51 9.71 6.39 -13.48
CA HIS A 51 9.73 4.93 -13.52
C HIS A 51 8.40 4.36 -13.06
N SER A 52 8.15 3.11 -13.39
CA SER A 52 6.94 2.38 -13.04
C SER A 52 7.33 1.00 -12.53
N THR A 53 6.54 0.50 -11.58
CA THR A 53 6.71 -0.81 -10.97
C THR A 53 5.35 -1.46 -10.84
N THR A 54 5.27 -2.77 -11.00
CA THR A 54 4.06 -3.57 -10.75
C THR A 54 4.41 -4.84 -10.01
N VAL A 55 3.43 -5.37 -9.28
CA VAL A 55 3.51 -6.68 -8.65
C VAL A 55 2.33 -7.53 -9.11
N SER A 56 2.59 -8.79 -9.47
CA SER A 56 1.58 -9.77 -9.83
C SER A 56 0.88 -10.37 -8.61
N LEU A 57 -0.24 -11.05 -8.79
CA LEU A 57 -0.88 -11.84 -7.71
C LEU A 57 0.02 -12.95 -7.16
N SER A 58 1.02 -13.40 -7.93
CA SER A 58 2.02 -14.37 -7.45
C SER A 58 3.16 -13.73 -6.65
N GLY A 59 3.17 -12.40 -6.51
CA GLY A 59 4.24 -11.64 -5.85
C GLY A 59 5.46 -11.36 -6.74
N ALA A 60 5.37 -11.60 -8.05
CA ALA A 60 6.44 -11.28 -9.00
C ALA A 60 6.47 -9.79 -9.30
N VAL A 61 7.64 -9.16 -9.22
CA VAL A 61 7.81 -7.72 -9.42
C VAL A 61 8.46 -7.42 -10.76
N TYR A 62 7.89 -6.45 -11.48
CA TYR A 62 8.43 -5.92 -12.73
C TYR A 62 8.59 -4.41 -12.62
N SER A 63 9.69 -3.89 -13.16
CA SER A 63 10.03 -2.46 -13.15
C SER A 63 10.50 -1.99 -14.53
N TRP A 64 10.22 -0.73 -14.86
CA TRP A 64 10.64 -0.08 -16.10
C TRP A 64 10.65 1.45 -15.99
N GLY A 65 11.22 2.12 -16.99
CA GLY A 65 11.43 3.57 -17.07
C GLY A 65 12.86 3.98 -16.75
N LYS A 66 13.00 5.18 -16.18
CA LYS A 66 14.28 5.77 -15.74
C LYS A 66 14.94 4.92 -14.66
N ASN A 67 16.26 4.73 -14.75
CA ASN A 67 17.05 3.92 -13.84
C ASN A 67 18.38 4.56 -13.42
N SER A 68 18.55 5.88 -13.56
CA SER A 68 19.83 6.56 -13.32
C SER A 68 20.44 6.33 -11.92
N PHE A 69 19.61 5.96 -10.93
CA PHE A 69 20.03 5.70 -9.56
C PHE A 69 19.79 4.25 -9.11
N GLY A 70 19.39 3.35 -10.02
CA GLY A 70 19.05 1.97 -9.68
C GLY A 70 17.62 1.77 -9.18
N GLN A 71 16.71 2.73 -9.40
CA GLN A 71 15.32 2.67 -8.93
C GLN A 71 14.49 1.51 -9.53
N LEU A 72 15.02 0.81 -10.54
CA LEU A 72 14.43 -0.40 -11.10
C LEU A 72 14.84 -1.68 -10.34
N GLY A 73 15.91 -1.66 -9.54
CA GLY A 73 16.35 -2.82 -8.74
C GLY A 73 16.99 -3.95 -9.54
N LEU A 74 17.51 -3.64 -10.74
CA LEU A 74 18.04 -4.63 -11.70
C LEU A 74 19.55 -4.84 -11.60
N GLY A 75 20.23 -4.20 -10.64
CA GLY A 75 21.68 -4.28 -10.47
C GLY A 75 22.48 -3.42 -11.45
N ASP A 76 21.83 -2.55 -12.20
CA ASP A 76 22.44 -1.61 -13.14
C ASP A 76 21.75 -0.23 -13.07
N THR A 77 22.26 0.73 -13.86
CA THR A 77 21.71 2.09 -13.98
C THR A 77 21.13 2.38 -15.37
N LYS A 78 20.74 1.35 -16.12
CA LYS A 78 20.22 1.46 -17.49
C LYS A 78 18.71 1.57 -17.50
N ASP A 79 18.19 2.59 -18.17
CA ASP A 79 16.76 2.77 -18.39
C ASP A 79 16.17 1.57 -19.16
N ARG A 80 14.90 1.26 -18.89
CA ARG A 80 14.17 0.17 -19.55
C ARG A 80 12.87 0.72 -20.14
N ASP A 81 12.68 0.54 -21.44
CA ASP A 81 11.46 0.96 -22.14
C ASP A 81 10.32 -0.08 -22.09
N CYS A 82 10.56 -1.18 -21.39
CA CYS A 82 9.62 -2.27 -21.20
C CYS A 82 9.77 -2.92 -19.82
N PRO A 83 8.67 -3.47 -19.27
CA PRO A 83 8.68 -4.20 -18.00
C PRO A 83 9.79 -5.25 -17.96
N SER A 84 10.66 -5.13 -16.96
CA SER A 84 11.78 -6.03 -16.70
C SER A 84 11.56 -6.73 -15.36
N TYR A 85 11.75 -8.03 -15.31
CA TYR A 85 11.58 -8.82 -14.09
C TYR A 85 12.69 -8.52 -13.07
N VAL A 86 12.31 -8.27 -11.81
CA VAL A 86 13.25 -7.98 -10.72
C VAL A 86 13.56 -9.28 -9.98
N GLY A 87 14.50 -10.07 -10.51
CA GLY A 87 14.84 -11.40 -9.97
C GLY A 87 15.31 -11.40 -8.51
N ALA A 88 15.90 -10.31 -8.03
CA ALA A 88 16.28 -10.16 -6.61
C ALA A 88 15.08 -10.20 -5.64
N LEU A 89 13.84 -10.05 -6.14
CA LEU A 89 12.60 -10.11 -5.35
C LEU A 89 11.83 -11.43 -5.50
N GLU A 90 12.34 -12.41 -6.25
CA GLU A 90 11.60 -13.64 -6.61
C GLU A 90 11.03 -14.40 -5.39
N HIS A 91 11.82 -14.52 -4.32
CA HIS A 91 11.43 -15.25 -3.12
C HIS A 91 10.85 -14.35 -2.02
N TRP A 92 10.59 -13.08 -2.33
CA TRP A 92 10.17 -12.10 -1.34
C TRP A 92 8.66 -12.10 -1.08
N LYS A 93 7.86 -12.75 -1.93
CA LYS A 93 6.39 -12.75 -1.84
C LYS A 93 5.85 -11.33 -1.65
N THR A 94 6.22 -10.45 -2.56
CA THR A 94 5.82 -9.05 -2.50
C THR A 94 4.30 -8.92 -2.52
N VAL A 95 3.76 -8.12 -1.60
CA VAL A 95 2.32 -7.83 -1.50
C VAL A 95 2.00 -6.37 -1.77
N PHE A 96 2.99 -5.48 -1.61
CA PHE A 96 2.78 -4.06 -1.84
C PHE A 96 4.04 -3.37 -2.33
N ILE A 97 3.86 -2.38 -3.19
CA ILE A 97 4.93 -1.56 -3.77
C ILE A 97 4.60 -0.07 -3.61
N SER A 98 5.64 0.75 -3.43
CA SER A 98 5.52 2.21 -3.43
C SER A 98 6.71 2.82 -4.16
N CYS A 99 6.47 3.85 -4.96
CA CYS A 99 7.50 4.53 -5.74
C CYS A 99 7.57 6.00 -5.34
N GLY A 100 8.77 6.46 -4.98
CA GLY A 100 9.09 7.87 -4.84
C GLY A 100 9.55 8.48 -6.16
N ALA A 101 10.16 9.66 -6.11
CA ALA A 101 10.65 10.32 -7.32
C ALA A 101 11.71 9.48 -8.05
N ASP A 102 12.72 8.99 -7.31
CA ASP A 102 13.83 8.21 -7.86
C ASP A 102 14.19 7.01 -6.96
N HIS A 103 13.26 6.52 -6.15
CA HIS A 103 13.45 5.31 -5.33
C HIS A 103 12.17 4.46 -5.31
N THR A 104 12.33 3.20 -4.92
CA THR A 104 11.24 2.22 -4.83
C THR A 104 11.33 1.51 -3.49
N ALA A 105 10.18 1.34 -2.84
CA ALA A 105 10.03 0.53 -1.64
C ALA A 105 9.07 -0.65 -1.91
N VAL A 106 9.38 -1.78 -1.30
CA VAL A 106 8.70 -3.06 -1.48
C VAL A 106 8.39 -3.64 -0.11
N LEU A 107 7.16 -4.12 0.06
CA LEU A 107 6.68 -4.80 1.26
C LEU A 107 6.33 -6.25 0.93
N SER A 108 6.85 -7.16 1.74
CA SER A 108 6.57 -8.59 1.67
C SER A 108 5.38 -9.00 2.52
N LYS A 109 4.84 -10.20 2.27
CA LYS A 109 3.77 -10.80 3.07
C LYS A 109 4.15 -10.97 4.55
N GLU A 110 5.44 -11.18 4.82
CA GLU A 110 6.00 -11.34 6.16
C GLU A 110 6.26 -9.98 6.87
N GLY A 111 5.98 -8.85 6.21
CA GLY A 111 6.16 -7.51 6.79
C GLY A 111 7.60 -7.01 6.77
N LEU A 112 8.47 -7.60 5.95
CA LEU A 112 9.81 -7.08 5.64
C LEU A 112 9.71 -5.98 4.59
N VAL A 113 10.51 -4.93 4.78
CA VAL A 113 10.61 -3.77 3.89
C VAL A 113 11.96 -3.73 3.21
N CYS A 114 11.93 -3.52 1.89
CA CYS A 114 13.12 -3.29 1.08
C CYS A 114 13.01 -2.01 0.31
N THR A 115 14.15 -1.37 0.12
CA THR A 115 14.27 -0.10 -0.60
C THR A 115 15.44 -0.18 -1.57
N PHE A 116 15.31 0.52 -2.70
CA PHE A 116 16.35 0.64 -3.71
C PHE A 116 16.15 1.89 -4.57
N GLY A 117 17.19 2.30 -5.29
CA GLY A 117 17.25 3.54 -6.05
C GLY A 117 18.10 4.62 -5.38
N ALA A 118 17.66 5.88 -5.51
CA ALA A 118 18.36 7.04 -4.98
C ALA A 118 18.41 7.03 -3.45
N GLY A 119 19.61 7.18 -2.88
CA GLY A 119 19.84 7.23 -1.43
C GLY A 119 20.29 8.57 -0.89
N GLY A 120 20.50 9.59 -1.73
CA GLY A 120 21.18 10.84 -1.35
C GLY A 120 20.53 11.64 -0.22
N SER A 121 19.25 11.40 0.10
CA SER A 121 18.51 12.02 1.21
C SER A 121 18.26 11.08 2.40
N GLY A 122 18.81 9.86 2.39
CA GLY A 122 18.52 8.85 3.41
C GLY A 122 17.17 8.16 3.23
N GLN A 123 16.46 8.39 2.12
CA GLN A 123 15.11 7.87 1.85
C GLN A 123 15.05 6.34 1.73
N LEU A 124 16.20 5.66 1.68
CA LEU A 124 16.31 4.20 1.69
C LEU A 124 16.40 3.63 3.10
N GLY A 125 16.80 4.41 4.11
CA GLY A 125 16.81 3.98 5.51
C GLY A 125 17.95 3.05 5.90
N HIS A 126 19.04 3.00 5.12
CA HIS A 126 20.17 2.09 5.35
C HIS A 126 21.34 2.70 6.12
N ASN A 127 21.09 3.77 6.89
CA ASN A 127 22.13 4.57 7.54
C ASN A 127 23.22 5.05 6.56
N SER A 128 22.81 5.39 5.34
CA SER A 128 23.72 5.73 4.25
C SER A 128 23.05 6.67 3.26
N THR A 129 23.86 7.43 2.53
CA THR A 129 23.43 8.28 1.40
C THR A 129 23.71 7.64 0.04
N ARG A 130 24.21 6.40 0.02
CA ARG A 130 24.52 5.67 -1.21
C ARG A 130 23.26 5.19 -1.91
N ASN A 131 23.31 5.17 -3.24
CA ASN A 131 22.28 4.53 -4.05
C ASN A 131 22.40 3.01 -3.93
N GLU A 132 21.26 2.33 -4.00
CA GLU A 132 21.16 0.88 -3.98
C GLU A 132 20.61 0.40 -5.32
N LEU A 133 21.44 -0.34 -6.08
CA LEU A 133 21.07 -0.82 -7.41
C LEU A 133 20.24 -2.11 -7.37
N LEU A 134 20.24 -2.77 -6.22
CA LEU A 134 19.47 -3.98 -5.92
C LEU A 134 18.61 -3.72 -4.68
N PRO A 135 17.45 -4.39 -4.57
CA PRO A 135 16.64 -4.34 -3.35
C PRO A 135 17.46 -4.71 -2.11
N ARG A 136 17.49 -3.80 -1.14
CA ARG A 136 18.16 -4.00 0.14
C ARG A 136 17.16 -3.90 1.28
N VAL A 137 17.30 -4.79 2.26
CA VAL A 137 16.45 -4.80 3.46
C VAL A 137 16.74 -3.59 4.33
N VAL A 138 15.69 -2.94 4.82
CA VAL A 138 15.79 -1.93 5.87
C VAL A 138 15.93 -2.64 7.22
N ALA A 139 17.16 -2.86 7.65
CA ALA A 139 17.49 -3.70 8.80
C ALA A 139 16.84 -3.22 10.11
N GLU A 140 16.70 -1.91 10.27
CA GLU A 140 16.11 -1.25 11.43
C GLU A 140 14.61 -1.55 11.59
N LEU A 141 13.93 -1.99 10.53
CA LEU A 141 12.52 -2.42 10.56
C LEU A 141 12.38 -3.95 10.64
N TRP A 142 13.49 -4.68 10.73
CA TRP A 142 13.45 -6.14 10.81
C TRP A 142 12.68 -6.59 12.07
N GLY A 143 11.72 -7.49 11.89
CA GLY A 143 10.88 -7.99 12.98
C GLY A 143 9.73 -7.07 13.39
N ALA A 144 9.66 -5.85 12.88
CA ALA A 144 8.58 -4.90 13.18
C ALA A 144 7.23 -5.27 12.53
N ARG A 145 7.17 -6.25 11.62
CA ARG A 145 5.97 -6.67 10.88
C ARG A 145 5.20 -5.47 10.30
N VAL A 146 5.84 -4.79 9.37
CA VAL A 146 5.26 -3.64 8.67
C VAL A 146 4.00 -4.05 7.91
N SER A 147 2.97 -3.20 7.93
CA SER A 147 1.75 -3.42 7.13
C SER A 147 1.57 -2.41 6.01
N GLN A 148 2.21 -1.25 6.10
CA GLN A 148 2.07 -0.18 5.11
C GLN A 148 3.39 0.54 4.92
N ILE A 149 3.67 0.86 3.65
CA ILE A 149 4.82 1.65 3.22
C ILE A 149 4.33 2.73 2.25
N ALA A 150 4.94 3.90 2.28
CA ALA A 150 4.63 4.97 1.36
C ALA A 150 5.86 5.82 1.07
N CYS A 151 6.18 5.96 -0.23
CA CYS A 151 7.26 6.81 -0.71
C CYS A 151 6.69 8.17 -1.13
N GLY A 152 7.26 9.23 -0.58
CA GLY A 152 6.85 10.60 -0.81
C GLY A 152 7.84 11.38 -1.68
N ARG A 153 7.29 12.37 -2.40
CA ARG A 153 8.02 13.46 -3.05
C ARG A 153 7.47 14.76 -2.51
N TRP A 154 8.37 15.65 -2.13
CA TRP A 154 8.06 17.03 -1.81
C TRP A 154 8.70 17.96 -2.84
N GLU A 155 7.88 18.80 -3.45
CA GLU A 155 8.33 19.92 -4.29
C GLU A 155 8.16 21.21 -3.50
N VAL A 156 9.26 21.88 -3.16
CA VAL A 156 9.19 23.28 -2.73
C VAL A 156 9.06 24.12 -4.01
N PRO A 157 7.95 24.86 -4.23
CA PRO A 157 7.71 25.59 -5.49
C PRO A 157 8.80 26.62 -5.84
N MET A 158 9.62 27.03 -4.86
CA MET A 158 10.65 28.07 -5.04
C MET A 158 12.11 27.58 -5.03
N THR A 159 12.44 26.37 -4.58
CA THR A 159 13.86 25.97 -4.39
C THR A 159 14.37 24.86 -5.31
N CYS A 160 13.51 24.29 -6.18
CA CYS A 160 13.85 23.14 -7.05
C CYS A 160 14.44 21.91 -6.31
N LEU A 161 14.38 21.88 -4.97
CA LEU A 161 14.87 20.77 -4.16
C LEU A 161 13.81 19.68 -4.11
N LEU A 162 14.12 18.53 -4.75
CA LEU A 162 13.34 17.30 -4.64
C LEU A 162 13.65 16.63 -3.31
N ARG A 163 12.78 16.84 -2.33
CA ARG A 163 12.87 16.14 -1.03
C ARG A 163 12.17 14.79 -1.16
N GLN A 164 12.85 13.73 -0.75
CA GLN A 164 12.39 12.34 -0.88
C GLN A 164 12.37 11.68 0.50
N HIS A 165 11.28 11.00 0.82
CA HIS A 165 11.14 10.31 2.09
C HIS A 165 10.32 9.04 1.96
N THR A 166 10.46 8.17 2.95
CA THR A 166 9.70 6.94 3.10
C THR A 166 9.05 6.92 4.49
N LEU A 167 7.76 6.60 4.50
CA LEU A 167 6.96 6.40 5.69
C LEU A 167 6.58 4.93 5.81
N VAL A 168 6.59 4.44 7.04
CA VAL A 168 6.26 3.06 7.37
C VAL A 168 5.31 3.01 8.55
N TYR A 169 4.27 2.17 8.50
CA TYR A 169 3.42 1.88 9.66
C TYR A 169 3.68 0.49 10.22
N VAL A 170 3.83 0.44 11.53
CA VAL A 170 4.02 -0.79 12.31
C VAL A 170 2.82 -0.96 13.25
N PRO A 171 1.85 -1.84 12.91
CA PRO A 171 0.62 -2.02 13.69
C PRO A 171 0.87 -2.52 15.11
N SER A 172 1.84 -3.44 15.29
CA SER A 172 2.11 -4.04 16.60
C SER A 172 2.62 -3.03 17.63
N LEU A 173 3.16 -1.90 17.17
CA LEU A 173 3.65 -0.81 18.00
C LEU A 173 2.74 0.42 17.96
N ASP A 174 1.73 0.40 17.10
CA ASP A 174 0.94 1.56 16.68
C ASP A 174 1.80 2.81 16.41
N LYS A 175 2.89 2.60 15.67
CA LYS A 175 3.91 3.63 15.40
C LYS A 175 4.16 3.79 13.92
N PHE A 176 4.37 5.05 13.54
CA PHE A 176 4.88 5.42 12.24
C PHE A 176 6.39 5.62 12.33
N TYR A 177 7.09 5.21 11.29
CA TYR A 177 8.53 5.41 11.15
C TYR A 177 8.81 6.22 9.90
N PHE A 178 9.72 7.18 10.02
CA PHE A 178 10.10 8.09 8.95
C PHE A 178 11.61 8.04 8.69
N PHE A 179 11.98 8.12 7.41
CA PHE A 179 13.36 8.30 6.97
C PHE A 179 13.39 8.99 5.60
N GLY A 180 14.43 9.76 5.34
CA GLY A 180 14.55 10.64 4.17
C GLY A 180 14.75 12.10 4.53
N SER A 181 14.44 12.99 3.59
CA SER A 181 14.64 14.43 3.73
C SER A 181 13.89 15.00 4.93
N GLY A 182 14.57 15.73 5.83
CA GLY A 182 13.94 16.42 6.96
C GLY A 182 13.11 17.64 6.54
N ASP A 183 12.22 18.11 7.43
CA ASP A 183 11.41 19.32 7.23
C ASP A 183 12.23 20.61 7.47
N GLU A 184 11.73 21.75 6.98
CA GLU A 184 12.18 23.06 7.46
C GLU A 184 11.40 23.42 8.73
N GLY A 185 12.11 23.89 9.77
CA GLY A 185 11.46 24.56 10.88
C GLY A 185 10.67 25.78 10.41
N GLN A 186 9.74 26.29 11.22
CA GLN A 186 8.97 27.52 10.94
C GLN A 186 9.85 28.79 10.83
N LEU A 187 11.15 28.67 11.03
CA LEU A 187 12.15 29.72 10.92
C LEU A 187 13.18 29.29 9.87
N GLU A 188 13.51 30.19 8.95
CA GLU A 188 14.35 29.97 7.75
C GLU A 188 15.78 29.46 8.02
N ASP A 189 16.17 29.20 9.29
CA ASP A 189 17.52 28.84 9.71
C ASP A 189 17.64 27.47 10.42
N GLU A 190 16.54 26.74 10.64
CA GLU A 190 16.58 25.39 11.25
C GLU A 190 16.23 24.30 10.23
N ARG A 191 17.14 24.01 9.29
CA ARG A 191 17.03 22.80 8.46
C ARG A 191 17.22 21.57 9.33
N LYS A 192 16.17 20.77 9.51
CA LYS A 192 16.34 19.46 10.14
C LYS A 192 17.21 18.58 9.25
N PRO A 193 18.18 17.85 9.83
CA PRO A 193 19.03 16.95 9.06
C PRO A 193 18.21 15.83 8.41
N ASN A 194 18.72 15.33 7.29
CA ASN A 194 18.16 14.15 6.64
C ASN A 194 18.21 12.95 7.59
N GLN A 195 17.11 12.20 7.63
CA GLN A 195 16.95 11.06 8.49
C GLN A 195 17.40 9.78 7.76
N LEU A 196 18.60 9.29 8.06
CA LEU A 196 19.22 8.18 7.32
C LEU A 196 18.74 6.79 7.75
N ILE A 197 18.07 6.69 8.89
CA ILE A 197 17.50 5.46 9.45
C ILE A 197 16.03 5.66 9.82
N PRO A 198 15.18 4.62 9.78
CA PRO A 198 13.81 4.71 10.26
C PRO A 198 13.74 5.16 11.72
N LEU A 199 13.15 6.32 11.99
CA LEU A 199 12.87 6.78 13.36
C LEU A 199 11.38 6.86 13.63
N PRO A 200 10.94 6.48 14.84
CA PRO A 200 9.54 6.59 15.21
C PRO A 200 9.12 8.06 15.26
N ILE A 201 7.96 8.35 14.66
CA ILE A 201 7.28 9.63 14.82
C ILE A 201 6.55 9.59 16.16
N ASN A 202 6.92 10.47 17.08
CA ASN A 202 6.23 10.60 18.36
C ASN A 202 4.85 11.24 18.12
N LEU A 203 3.80 10.42 18.18
CA LEU A 203 2.42 10.91 18.24
C LEU A 203 2.20 11.57 19.62
N PRO A 204 1.68 12.81 19.71
CA PRO A 204 1.27 13.36 21.00
C PRO A 204 0.29 12.42 21.71
N VAL A 205 0.67 11.96 22.91
CA VAL A 205 -0.01 10.96 23.73
C VAL A 205 -1.52 11.23 23.81
N ASN A 206 -2.32 10.31 23.29
CA ASN A 206 -3.77 10.38 23.41
C ASN A 206 -4.16 9.87 24.81
N THR A 207 -4.65 10.78 25.65
CA THR A 207 -5.18 10.49 27.00
C THR A 207 -6.51 9.74 26.89
N GLY A 208 -6.44 8.42 26.69
CA GLY A 208 -7.46 7.45 27.14
C GLY A 208 -8.92 7.67 26.71
N LYS A 209 -9.20 8.41 25.63
CA LYS A 209 -10.55 8.53 25.08
C LYS A 209 -10.63 7.82 23.74
N SER A 210 -11.50 6.83 23.66
CA SER A 210 -11.81 6.05 22.46
C SER A 210 -12.11 7.01 21.30
N CYS A 211 -11.19 7.12 20.36
CA CYS A 211 -11.31 8.06 19.25
C CYS A 211 -12.30 7.51 18.23
N GLN A 212 -13.38 8.25 18.02
CA GLN A 212 -14.25 8.06 16.86
C GLN A 212 -13.42 8.29 15.58
N SER A 213 -13.77 7.57 14.51
CA SER A 213 -12.97 7.49 13.27
C SER A 213 -12.63 8.82 12.61
N ASN A 214 -13.43 9.87 12.82
CA ASN A 214 -13.19 11.20 12.25
C ASN A 214 -12.10 12.01 12.97
N ASP A 215 -11.88 11.78 14.27
CA ASP A 215 -10.88 12.52 15.04
C ASP A 215 -9.47 11.97 14.79
N HIS A 216 -9.35 10.64 14.71
CA HIS A 216 -8.11 9.99 14.28
C HIS A 216 -7.75 10.38 12.83
N TYR A 217 -8.75 10.54 11.96
CA TYR A 217 -8.57 11.00 10.58
C TYR A 217 -7.99 12.41 10.48
N ARG A 218 -8.60 13.37 11.19
CA ARG A 218 -8.12 14.76 11.22
C ARG A 218 -6.75 14.87 11.90
N TYR A 219 -6.49 14.03 12.89
CA TYR A 219 -5.23 13.99 13.62
C TYR A 219 -4.07 13.45 12.78
N ILE A 220 -4.25 12.31 12.11
CA ILE A 220 -3.25 11.77 11.16
C ILE A 220 -3.03 12.76 10.01
N GLN A 221 -4.09 13.37 9.48
CA GLN A 221 -3.95 14.46 8.50
C GLN A 221 -3.15 15.64 9.06
N SER A 222 -3.36 16.07 10.30
CA SER A 222 -2.60 17.19 10.88
C SER A 222 -1.10 16.90 11.03
N ILE A 223 -0.72 15.64 11.21
CA ILE A 223 0.68 15.21 11.33
C ILE A 223 1.31 15.03 9.95
N PHE A 224 0.60 14.44 9.00
CA PHE A 224 1.14 14.16 7.67
C PHE A 224 0.97 15.28 6.67
N ASN A 225 0.00 16.18 6.81
CA ASN A 225 -0.13 17.35 5.92
C ASN A 225 1.15 18.20 5.89
N PRO A 226 1.80 18.54 7.03
CA PRO A 226 3.07 19.28 6.99
C PRO A 226 4.25 18.46 6.43
N ILE A 227 4.26 17.13 6.60
CA ILE A 227 5.33 16.22 6.14
C ILE A 227 5.15 15.82 4.66
N CYS A 228 3.90 15.80 4.19
CA CYS A 228 3.45 15.19 2.93
C CYS A 228 2.33 16.04 2.30
N TYR A 229 2.65 17.18 1.68
CA TYR A 229 1.66 17.97 0.90
C TYR A 229 1.15 17.25 -0.37
N SER A 230 1.62 16.04 -0.65
CA SER A 230 1.05 15.18 -1.67
C SER A 230 -0.38 14.77 -1.27
N PHE A 231 -1.37 15.45 -1.82
CA PHE A 231 -2.81 15.17 -1.66
C PHE A 231 -3.20 13.70 -1.90
N ASN A 232 -2.39 12.93 -2.63
CA ASN A 232 -2.61 11.50 -2.89
C ASN A 232 -2.00 10.60 -1.82
N PHE A 233 -0.93 11.02 -1.13
CA PHE A 233 -0.20 10.21 -0.16
C PHE A 233 -1.05 9.93 1.09
N VAL A 234 -1.63 10.98 1.67
CA VAL A 234 -2.49 10.84 2.86
C VAL A 234 -3.76 10.08 2.50
N ASN A 235 -4.38 10.33 1.35
CA ASN A 235 -5.63 9.63 0.98
C ASN A 235 -5.44 8.13 0.69
N VAL A 236 -4.35 7.72 0.01
CA VAL A 236 -4.07 6.31 -0.25
C VAL A 236 -3.72 5.58 1.04
N PHE A 237 -2.81 6.14 1.84
CA PHE A 237 -2.41 5.57 3.11
C PHE A 237 -3.58 5.50 4.12
N MET A 238 -4.45 6.52 4.13
CA MET A 238 -5.66 6.55 4.96
C MET A 238 -6.75 5.59 4.49
N HIS A 239 -6.82 5.27 3.20
CA HIS A 239 -7.72 4.22 2.72
C HIS A 239 -7.28 2.82 3.21
N PHE A 240 -5.98 2.62 3.48
CA PHE A 240 -5.45 1.39 4.07
C PHE A 240 -5.50 1.38 5.59
N THR A 241 -5.32 2.51 6.30
CA THR A 241 -5.55 2.59 7.76
C THR A 241 -7.04 2.58 8.13
N GLN A 242 -7.94 3.08 7.29
CA GLN A 242 -9.37 2.78 7.44
C GLN A 242 -9.68 1.28 7.25
N ASN A 243 -8.75 0.47 6.75
CA ASN A 243 -8.91 -0.99 6.73
C ASN A 243 -8.35 -1.66 8.01
N SER A 244 -7.79 -0.90 8.95
CA SER A 244 -7.34 -1.40 10.25
C SER A 244 -8.46 -1.50 11.30
N TYR A 245 -9.72 -1.55 10.87
CA TYR A 245 -10.87 -1.86 11.77
C TYR A 245 -10.76 -3.24 12.43
N LEU A 246 -9.73 -4.02 12.11
CA LEU A 246 -9.55 -5.38 12.57
C LEU A 246 -8.29 -5.50 13.43
N ASN A 247 -8.23 -4.75 14.54
CA ASN A 247 -7.42 -5.13 15.71
C ASN A 247 -8.03 -6.37 16.44
N GLY A 248 -8.66 -7.26 15.69
CA GLY A 248 -9.47 -8.38 16.15
C GLY A 248 -10.08 -9.12 14.95
N ILE A 249 -10.71 -10.26 15.20
CA ILE A 249 -11.42 -11.00 14.16
C ILE A 249 -12.63 -10.15 13.71
N ALA A 250 -12.76 -9.90 12.41
CA ALA A 250 -13.93 -9.21 11.87
C ALA A 250 -15.20 -9.94 12.26
N THR A 251 -16.23 -9.22 12.69
CA THR A 251 -17.57 -9.78 12.91
C THR A 251 -18.60 -8.87 12.29
N LEU A 252 -19.52 -9.47 11.55
CA LEU A 252 -20.65 -8.85 10.88
C LEU A 252 -21.83 -8.93 11.83
N GLU A 253 -22.31 -7.78 12.29
CA GLU A 253 -23.45 -7.74 13.17
C GLU A 253 -24.77 -7.76 12.39
N ASP A 254 -25.80 -8.41 12.94
CA ASP A 254 -27.13 -8.51 12.30
C ASP A 254 -27.69 -7.13 11.92
N LYS A 255 -27.44 -6.12 12.76
CA LYS A 255 -27.84 -4.71 12.55
C LYS A 255 -27.21 -4.09 11.30
N GLU A 256 -25.99 -4.49 10.95
CA GLU A 256 -25.26 -3.99 9.78
C GLU A 256 -25.83 -4.62 8.51
N VAL A 257 -26.13 -5.92 8.56
CA VAL A 257 -26.82 -6.63 7.47
C VAL A 257 -28.20 -6.02 7.22
N ASP A 258 -28.96 -5.73 8.27
CA ASP A 258 -30.27 -5.08 8.17
C ASP A 258 -30.17 -3.67 7.59
N ALA A 259 -29.18 -2.88 8.04
CA ALA A 259 -28.93 -1.54 7.53
C ALA A 259 -28.47 -1.52 6.06
N TRP A 260 -27.81 -2.59 5.60
CA TRP A 260 -27.44 -2.80 4.21
C TRP A 260 -28.64 -3.16 3.34
N ILE A 261 -29.44 -4.16 3.77
CA ILE A 261 -30.65 -4.60 3.05
C ILE A 261 -31.67 -3.47 2.92
N SER A 262 -31.83 -2.67 3.97
CA SER A 262 -32.76 -1.53 4.00
C SER A 262 -32.27 -0.27 3.27
N LYS A 263 -31.04 -0.27 2.74
CA LYS A 263 -30.40 0.90 2.10
C LYS A 263 -30.49 2.18 2.96
N SER A 264 -30.31 2.05 4.27
CA SER A 264 -30.35 3.16 5.23
C SER A 264 -29.27 4.24 4.97
N LYS A 265 -29.33 5.40 5.64
CA LYS A 265 -28.38 6.54 5.43
C LYS A 265 -26.88 6.15 5.40
N HIS A 266 -26.48 5.04 6.04
CA HIS A 266 -25.09 4.59 6.13
C HIS A 266 -24.74 3.35 5.28
N TRP A 267 -25.67 2.87 4.43
CA TRP A 267 -25.52 1.59 3.71
C TRP A 267 -24.29 1.50 2.81
N ARG A 268 -23.82 2.61 2.22
CA ARG A 268 -22.62 2.63 1.36
C ARG A 268 -21.35 2.32 2.15
N SER A 269 -21.25 2.83 3.39
CA SER A 269 -20.14 2.56 4.29
C SER A 269 -20.16 1.10 4.75
N ILE A 270 -21.35 0.63 5.14
CA ILE A 270 -21.57 -0.76 5.57
C ILE A 270 -21.25 -1.74 4.44
N LYS A 271 -21.71 -1.47 3.21
CA LYS A 271 -21.39 -2.29 2.03
C LYS A 271 -19.88 -2.36 1.76
N LYS A 272 -19.17 -1.25 1.91
CA LYS A 272 -17.70 -1.21 1.75
C LYS A 272 -17.01 -2.11 2.80
N ASN A 273 -17.46 -2.05 4.06
CA ASN A 273 -16.94 -2.88 5.14
C ASN A 273 -17.21 -4.38 4.90
N ILE A 274 -18.44 -4.73 4.52
CA ILE A 274 -18.82 -6.12 4.19
C ILE A 274 -17.93 -6.67 3.08
N ARG A 275 -17.80 -5.94 1.96
CA ARG A 275 -16.90 -6.35 0.86
C ARG A 275 -15.48 -6.54 1.35
N LEU A 276 -14.95 -5.63 2.17
CA LEU A 276 -13.61 -5.75 2.72
C LEU A 276 -13.43 -7.04 3.53
N ILE A 277 -14.40 -7.38 4.38
CA ILE A 277 -14.38 -8.58 5.22
C ILE A 277 -14.37 -9.86 4.37
N PHE A 278 -15.16 -9.89 3.29
CA PHE A 278 -15.26 -11.04 2.40
C PHE A 278 -14.14 -11.11 1.33
N SER A 279 -13.45 -10.00 1.05
CA SER A 279 -12.35 -9.93 0.06
C SER A 279 -10.99 -10.37 0.61
N SER A 280 -10.87 -10.62 1.92
CA SER A 280 -9.62 -11.08 2.54
C SER A 280 -9.28 -12.51 2.12
N GLU A 281 -8.01 -12.79 1.78
CA GLU A 281 -7.50 -14.15 1.48
C GLU A 281 -7.71 -15.14 2.64
N ALA A 282 -7.98 -14.65 3.85
CA ALA A 282 -8.31 -15.44 5.04
C ALA A 282 -9.82 -15.39 5.32
N CYS A 283 -10.67 -15.66 4.32
CA CYS A 283 -12.12 -15.52 4.37
C CYS A 283 -12.84 -16.57 5.26
N ILE A 284 -12.39 -16.68 6.50
CA ILE A 284 -13.19 -17.18 7.62
C ILE A 284 -13.40 -15.98 8.56
N ASN A 285 -14.44 -15.22 8.25
CA ASN A 285 -14.91 -14.11 9.06
C ASN A 285 -15.34 -14.64 10.45
N GLY A 286 -14.98 -13.92 11.53
CA GLY A 286 -15.36 -14.22 12.92
C GLY A 286 -16.85 -14.43 13.13
N SER A 287 -17.66 -13.83 12.26
CA SER A 287 -19.12 -13.97 12.22
C SER A 287 -19.60 -15.40 12.10
N PHE A 288 -18.85 -16.24 11.39
CA PHE A 288 -19.26 -17.59 11.04
C PHE A 288 -18.47 -18.64 11.82
N LEU A 289 -17.81 -18.25 12.91
CA LEU A 289 -17.04 -19.17 13.73
C LEU A 289 -17.91 -19.77 14.83
N ASP A 290 -17.76 -21.07 15.06
CA ASP A 290 -18.40 -21.73 16.20
C ASP A 290 -17.83 -21.15 17.51
N LYS A 291 -18.73 -20.59 18.34
CA LYS A 291 -18.41 -19.90 19.60
C LYS A 291 -17.76 -20.82 20.64
N ARG A 292 -17.83 -22.15 20.47
CA ARG A 292 -17.28 -23.12 21.45
C ARG A 292 -15.87 -23.55 21.11
N GLY A 293 -14.85 -22.69 21.31
CA GLY A 293 -13.43 -23.00 21.61
C GLY A 293 -12.62 -24.05 20.78
N LYS A 294 -13.25 -24.81 19.88
CA LYS A 294 -12.66 -25.85 19.03
C LYS A 294 -12.05 -25.26 17.76
N HIS A 295 -12.19 -23.95 17.58
CA HIS A 295 -11.69 -23.18 16.45
C HIS A 295 -10.16 -23.29 16.25
N PHE A 296 -9.41 -23.65 17.30
CA PHE A 296 -7.97 -23.95 17.19
C PHE A 296 -7.68 -25.35 16.60
N LYS A 297 -8.71 -26.12 16.23
CA LYS A 297 -8.62 -27.48 15.67
C LYS A 297 -9.45 -27.62 14.39
N THR A 298 -9.20 -26.78 13.38
CA THR A 298 -9.70 -27.07 12.03
C THR A 298 -9.08 -28.38 11.54
N SER A 299 -9.91 -29.37 11.18
CA SER A 299 -9.49 -30.68 10.66
C SER A 299 -10.27 -31.02 9.39
N LYS A 300 -9.93 -32.14 8.73
CA LYS A 300 -10.72 -32.64 7.59
C LYS A 300 -12.16 -33.02 7.97
N GLU A 301 -12.44 -33.30 9.25
CA GLU A 301 -13.79 -33.62 9.74
C GLU A 301 -14.53 -32.41 10.36
N VAL A 302 -13.81 -31.35 10.76
CA VAL A 302 -14.40 -30.18 11.46
C VAL A 302 -13.95 -28.89 10.78
N SER A 303 -14.89 -28.23 10.08
CA SER A 303 -14.65 -26.99 9.34
C SER A 303 -14.34 -25.78 10.23
N GLY A 304 -14.72 -25.82 11.51
CA GLY A 304 -14.63 -24.67 12.42
C GLY A 304 -15.66 -23.56 12.15
N ILE A 305 -16.55 -23.78 11.18
CA ILE A 305 -17.56 -22.82 10.72
C ILE A 305 -18.93 -23.19 11.29
N ASP A 306 -19.63 -22.22 11.86
CA ASP A 306 -21.04 -22.32 12.24
C ASP A 306 -21.92 -22.21 10.98
N MET A 307 -22.24 -23.36 10.40
CA MET A 307 -23.07 -23.45 9.20
C MET A 307 -24.50 -22.93 9.42
N SER A 308 -24.98 -22.85 10.67
CA SER A 308 -26.30 -22.31 10.98
C SER A 308 -26.30 -20.79 10.81
N GLU A 309 -25.26 -20.13 11.31
CA GLU A 309 -25.05 -18.68 11.14
C GLU A 309 -24.80 -18.30 9.67
N VAL A 310 -24.01 -19.10 8.93
CA VAL A 310 -23.81 -18.90 7.49
C VAL A 310 -25.13 -18.98 6.74
N LYS A 311 -25.92 -20.03 6.99
CA LYS A 311 -27.21 -20.23 6.32
C LYS A 311 -28.17 -19.09 6.64
N ARG A 312 -28.26 -18.69 7.91
CA ARG A 312 -29.08 -17.58 8.38
C ARG A 312 -28.71 -16.26 7.68
N PHE A 313 -27.43 -16.00 7.50
CA PHE A 313 -26.95 -14.82 6.76
C PHE A 313 -27.40 -14.86 5.29
N TYR A 314 -27.16 -15.95 4.57
CA TYR A 314 -27.54 -16.08 3.16
C TYR A 314 -29.06 -16.05 2.94
N GLU A 315 -29.84 -16.64 3.84
CA GLU A 315 -31.31 -16.56 3.83
C GLU A 315 -31.81 -15.12 4.07
N LYS A 316 -31.05 -14.29 4.78
CA LYS A 316 -31.41 -12.90 5.05
C LYS A 316 -31.18 -12.01 3.84
N ILE A 317 -30.02 -12.16 3.18
CA ILE A 317 -29.68 -11.36 1.99
C ILE A 317 -30.42 -11.82 0.72
N SER A 318 -30.77 -13.10 0.60
CA SER A 318 -31.51 -13.64 -0.56
C SER A 318 -32.91 -13.05 -0.72
N LYS A 319 -33.49 -12.49 0.35
CA LYS A 319 -34.75 -11.74 0.31
C LYS A 319 -34.68 -10.48 -0.55
N ASN A 320 -33.48 -9.98 -0.85
CA ASN A 320 -33.27 -8.81 -1.70
C ASN A 320 -32.34 -9.17 -2.86
N GLN A 321 -32.93 -9.41 -4.04
CA GLN A 321 -32.23 -9.84 -5.25
C GLN A 321 -31.05 -8.94 -5.62
N THR A 322 -31.17 -7.62 -5.42
CA THR A 322 -30.10 -6.66 -5.72
C THR A 322 -28.92 -6.80 -4.77
N VAL A 323 -29.17 -7.07 -3.48
CA VAL A 323 -28.12 -7.27 -2.48
C VAL A 323 -27.47 -8.64 -2.65
N TYR A 324 -28.26 -9.66 -2.98
CA TYR A 324 -27.77 -11.02 -3.22
C TYR A 324 -26.81 -11.11 -4.42
N GLN A 325 -27.05 -10.34 -5.49
CA GLN A 325 -26.14 -10.26 -6.64
C GLN A 325 -24.81 -9.51 -6.34
N GLU A 326 -24.69 -8.88 -5.17
CA GLU A 326 -23.51 -8.10 -4.79
C GLU A 326 -22.53 -8.83 -3.85
N VAL A 327 -22.93 -10.02 -3.35
CA VAL A 327 -22.14 -10.95 -2.51
C VAL A 327 -21.62 -12.09 -3.36
#